data_AF-A0A970KP10-F1
#
_entry.id   AF-A0A970KP10-F1
#
_cell.length_a   1.000
_cell.length_b   1.000
_cell.length_c   1.000
_cell.angle_alpha   90.00
_cell.angle_beta   90.00
_cell.angle_gamma   90.00
#
_symmetry.space_group_name_H-M   'P 1'
#
loop_
_entity.id
_entity.type
_entity.pdbx_description
1 polymer ?
#
loop_
_entity_poly.entity_id
_entity_poly.type
_entity_poly.pdbx_seq_one_letter_code
_entity_poly.pdbx_strand_id
1 'polypeptide(L)'
;MMDGYNNNKKDVNRRKLYSYMLRVEPKWETDIYREIRIDGSKTLEELYNIIIHTFEFDVPERQYMFSMDNIAFDEKGYYSPKSEDGTNKGANGAIIEDLNLEVNRRFLYLYDFGRNKLFEIIVKAKEPASRPHPPELLASVGVLDDFGKEYNPDEGLRFLFHHKKHADSFRVEKDIYCYHHNLLHISTFHFDILTGVLKDVLDPVYLLADDYEHYADSLQANMHRVFQILTPDALEILRWLYTEPVYDVVESITSRNLNALSAIAGFGFVDVGIEPGKGRDRLIFYLPKDSDHFAPYFYTDEYKEILKRTKMLDRAVKAIVELYGVVDLELLKTQLRELFDIDESMVEVVMHTIYPRVLEETYFMVNEFGTDYISKYMGDDLFSVLALRRGIDPKDYRKFTRKEARLVAEEGITGILPGYDELVYQLYSKSILTLDGVKLIAENIVRLRCGGYDNRSIIEYVERKLSCKWDNLTPIIRDLITNILDECPVHAFGGHRYKDFMDKNNGLSE
;
A
#
# COMPACT_ATOMS: atom_id res chain seq x y z
N MET A 1 -39.01 60.71 -18.15
CA MET A 1 -38.95 60.58 -19.62
C MET A 1 -37.56 61.06 -20.02
N MET A 2 -36.58 60.18 -20.16
CA MET A 2 -36.35 59.15 -21.19
C MET A 2 -35.13 59.59 -22.01
N ASP A 3 -34.06 58.83 -21.81
CA ASP A 3 -33.16 58.26 -22.79
C ASP A 3 -32.27 59.18 -23.64
N GLY A 4 -31.02 59.26 -23.21
CA GLY A 4 -29.86 59.48 -24.06
C GLY A 4 -28.74 58.53 -23.64
N TYR A 5 -28.97 57.21 -23.79
CA TYR A 5 -27.98 56.19 -23.48
C TYR A 5 -26.77 56.32 -24.41
N ASN A 6 -25.63 56.55 -23.78
CA ASN A 6 -24.33 56.84 -24.34
C ASN A 6 -23.76 55.57 -25.01
N ASN A 7 -23.58 55.62 -26.34
CA ASN A 7 -22.88 54.59 -27.12
C ASN A 7 -21.37 54.70 -26.86
N ASN A 8 -20.91 54.07 -25.78
CA ASN A 8 -19.51 53.72 -25.57
C ASN A 8 -19.45 52.23 -25.23
N LYS A 9 -19.70 51.37 -26.24
CA LYS A 9 -19.25 49.97 -26.18
C LYS A 9 -17.73 49.98 -26.29
N LYS A 10 -17.07 50.08 -25.14
CA LYS A 10 -15.69 49.64 -24.97
C LYS A 10 -15.58 48.22 -25.53
N ASP A 11 -14.62 48.05 -26.43
CA ASP A 11 -14.05 46.75 -26.80
C ASP A 11 -13.60 46.03 -25.52
N VAL A 12 -14.50 45.23 -24.96
CA VAL A 12 -14.15 44.25 -23.94
C VAL A 12 -13.66 43.03 -24.70
N ASN A 13 -12.33 42.86 -24.67
CA ASN A 13 -11.58 41.65 -25.01
C ASN A 13 -12.49 40.42 -25.15
N ARG A 14 -12.93 40.13 -26.38
CA ARG A 14 -13.48 38.81 -26.69
C ARG A 14 -12.30 37.86 -26.58
N ARG A 15 -12.16 37.16 -25.44
CA ARG A 15 -11.29 35.96 -25.35
C ARG A 15 -11.56 35.17 -26.63
N LYS A 16 -10.50 34.88 -27.39
CA LYS A 16 -10.63 34.00 -28.55
C LYS A 16 -11.18 32.69 -28.00
N LEU A 17 -12.38 32.36 -28.41
CA LEU A 17 -13.00 31.10 -28.05
C LEU A 17 -12.33 30.04 -28.93
N TYR A 18 -11.77 29.01 -28.33
CA TYR A 18 -11.30 27.85 -29.06
C TYR A 18 -12.26 26.68 -28.87
N SER A 19 -12.39 25.86 -29.90
CA SER A 19 -12.98 24.54 -29.82
C SER A 19 -11.86 23.51 -29.83
N TYR A 20 -11.95 22.54 -28.93
CA TYR A 20 -10.98 21.48 -28.75
C TYR A 20 -11.56 20.18 -29.26
N MET A 21 -10.81 19.48 -30.10
CA MET A 21 -11.08 18.08 -30.43
C MET A 21 -10.20 17.24 -29.52
N LEU A 22 -10.82 16.58 -28.56
CA LEU A 22 -10.16 15.75 -27.57
C LEU A 22 -10.41 14.29 -27.92
N ARG A 23 -9.34 13.50 -28.00
CA ARG A 23 -9.44 12.04 -28.03
C ARG A 23 -9.27 11.53 -26.61
N VAL A 24 -10.28 10.84 -26.12
CA VAL A 24 -10.31 10.22 -24.80
C VAL A 24 -10.21 8.72 -25.00
N GLU A 25 -9.16 8.10 -24.47
CA GLU A 25 -8.91 6.68 -24.60
C GLU A 25 -8.53 6.08 -23.23
N PRO A 26 -9.05 4.90 -22.86
CA PRO A 26 -8.57 4.18 -21.68
C PRO A 26 -7.07 3.89 -21.84
N LYS A 27 -6.27 4.10 -20.79
CA LYS A 27 -4.82 3.85 -20.86
C LYS A 27 -4.45 2.40 -21.18
N TRP A 28 -5.36 1.46 -20.93
CA TRP A 28 -5.13 0.03 -21.18
C TRP A 28 -5.64 -0.45 -22.54
N GLU A 29 -6.44 0.33 -23.27
CA GLU A 29 -7.06 -0.13 -24.52
C GLU A 29 -7.31 1.04 -25.48
N THR A 30 -6.24 1.49 -26.15
CA THR A 30 -6.26 2.66 -27.06
C THR A 30 -7.08 2.45 -28.35
N ASP A 31 -7.47 1.21 -28.64
CA ASP A 31 -8.39 0.85 -29.73
C ASP A 31 -9.83 1.25 -29.40
N ILE A 32 -10.16 1.45 -28.12
CA ILE A 32 -11.42 2.03 -27.67
C ILE A 32 -11.19 3.52 -27.42
N TYR A 33 -11.96 4.38 -28.08
CA TYR A 33 -11.83 5.81 -27.86
C TYR A 33 -13.11 6.58 -28.17
N ARG A 34 -13.18 7.79 -27.63
CA ARG A 34 -14.17 8.80 -27.96
C ARG A 34 -13.44 10.03 -28.46
N GLU A 35 -13.86 10.56 -29.60
CA GLU A 35 -13.44 11.90 -30.03
C GLU A 35 -14.55 12.88 -29.68
N ILE A 36 -14.25 13.81 -28.79
CA ILE A 36 -15.21 14.76 -28.23
C ILE A 36 -14.78 16.16 -28.69
N ARG A 37 -15.72 16.90 -29.27
CA ARG A 37 -15.59 18.34 -29.47
C ARG A 37 -16.14 19.05 -28.25
N ILE A 38 -15.35 19.94 -27.66
CA ILE A 38 -15.75 20.77 -26.52
C ILE A 38 -15.19 22.18 -26.65
N ASP A 39 -15.96 23.19 -26.26
CA ASP A 39 -15.47 24.56 -26.26
C ASP A 39 -14.58 24.86 -25.06
N GLY A 40 -13.58 25.72 -25.26
CA GLY A 40 -12.68 26.19 -24.20
C GLY A 40 -13.39 26.93 -23.07
N SER A 41 -14.61 27.45 -23.29
CA SER A 41 -15.41 28.08 -22.24
C SER A 41 -16.04 27.08 -21.25
N LYS A 42 -15.92 25.78 -21.50
CA LYS A 42 -16.48 24.71 -20.67
C LYS A 42 -15.55 24.34 -19.52
N THR A 43 -16.11 23.76 -18.47
CA THR A 43 -15.34 23.28 -17.32
C THR A 43 -14.87 21.84 -17.49
N LEU A 44 -13.90 21.42 -16.68
CA LEU A 44 -13.50 20.00 -16.59
C LEU A 44 -14.62 19.11 -16.04
N GLU A 45 -15.53 19.63 -15.22
CA GLU A 45 -16.75 18.91 -14.81
C GLU A 45 -17.70 18.69 -16.00
N GLU A 46 -17.87 19.67 -16.88
CA GLU A 46 -18.65 19.47 -18.11
C GLU A 46 -17.98 18.43 -19.02
N LEU A 47 -16.64 18.42 -19.12
CA LEU A 47 -15.89 17.38 -19.82
C LEU A 47 -16.12 16.00 -19.19
N TYR A 48 -16.03 15.89 -17.87
CA TYR A 48 -16.37 14.68 -17.11
C TYR A 48 -17.75 14.14 -17.49
N ASN A 49 -18.78 14.99 -17.44
CA ASN A 49 -20.16 14.60 -17.74
C ASN A 49 -20.30 14.03 -19.16
N ILE A 50 -19.60 14.61 -20.14
CA ILE A 50 -19.61 14.08 -21.51
C ILE A 50 -18.89 12.75 -21.59
N ILE A 51 -17.74 12.59 -20.93
CA ILE A 51 -16.98 11.34 -20.94
C ILE A 51 -17.83 10.21 -20.35
N ILE A 52 -18.44 10.41 -19.17
CA ILE A 52 -19.26 9.36 -18.55
C ILE A 52 -20.46 8.97 -19.40
N HIS A 53 -21.09 9.94 -20.10
CA HIS A 53 -22.22 9.67 -20.98
C HIS A 53 -21.80 8.96 -22.26
N THR A 54 -20.67 9.35 -22.85
CA THR A 54 -20.20 8.79 -24.12
C THR A 54 -19.60 7.40 -23.96
N PHE A 55 -19.14 7.06 -22.76
CA PHE A 55 -18.72 5.70 -22.38
C PHE A 55 -19.81 4.90 -21.65
N GLU A 56 -21.03 5.42 -21.55
CA GLU A 56 -22.20 4.75 -20.98
C GLU A 56 -22.00 4.23 -19.53
N PHE A 57 -21.34 5.01 -18.66
CA PHE A 57 -21.15 4.60 -17.27
C PHE A 57 -22.44 4.67 -16.42
N ASP A 58 -22.74 3.58 -15.73
CA ASP A 58 -23.96 3.39 -14.92
C ASP A 58 -24.04 4.21 -13.62
N VAL A 59 -22.94 4.83 -13.16
CA VAL A 59 -22.89 5.48 -11.83
C VAL A 59 -22.29 6.89 -11.90
N PRO A 60 -23.09 7.95 -12.07
CA PRO A 60 -22.59 9.32 -12.28
C PRO A 60 -22.04 10.02 -11.02
N GLU A 61 -22.17 9.44 -9.83
CA GLU A 61 -21.77 10.04 -8.54
C GLU A 61 -20.46 9.43 -7.97
N ARG A 62 -19.44 9.26 -8.82
CA ARG A 62 -18.12 8.74 -8.41
C ARG A 62 -17.11 9.87 -8.20
N GLN A 63 -16.15 9.66 -7.30
CA GLN A 63 -14.98 10.56 -7.16
C GLN A 63 -14.07 10.43 -8.39
N TYR A 64 -13.58 11.56 -8.90
CA TYR A 64 -12.74 11.62 -10.09
C TYR A 64 -11.73 12.77 -10.00
N MET A 65 -10.70 12.76 -10.83
CA MET A 65 -9.79 13.91 -11.00
C MET A 65 -9.16 14.00 -12.39
N PHE A 66 -8.66 15.18 -12.74
CA PHE A 66 -7.83 15.43 -13.92
C PHE A 66 -6.43 15.90 -13.50
N SER A 67 -5.37 15.34 -14.08
CA SER A 67 -3.99 15.82 -13.89
C SER A 67 -3.41 16.29 -15.21
N MET A 68 -2.99 17.55 -15.25
CA MET A 68 -2.32 18.12 -16.42
C MET A 68 -0.92 17.54 -16.61
N ASP A 69 -0.29 17.02 -15.56
CA ASP A 69 1.04 16.39 -15.58
C ASP A 69 0.99 14.88 -15.79
N ASN A 70 -0.20 14.34 -16.07
CA ASN A 70 -0.46 12.92 -16.36
C ASN A 70 -0.13 11.97 -15.18
N ILE A 71 -0.22 12.47 -13.93
CA ILE A 71 0.07 11.76 -12.69
C ILE A 71 -1.24 11.36 -11.99
N ALA A 72 -1.33 10.11 -11.52
CA ALA A 72 -2.45 9.66 -10.71
C ALA A 72 -2.35 10.22 -9.27
N PHE A 73 -3.49 10.60 -8.67
CA PHE A 73 -3.59 11.29 -7.37
C PHE A 73 -2.66 12.51 -7.23
N ASP A 74 -2.52 13.27 -8.32
CA ASP A 74 -1.66 14.45 -8.37
C ASP A 74 -2.17 15.57 -7.42
N GLU A 75 -1.32 16.00 -6.49
CA GLU A 75 -1.59 17.11 -5.57
C GLU A 75 -1.95 18.43 -6.30
N LYS A 76 -1.52 18.58 -7.57
CA LYS A 76 -1.84 19.75 -8.41
C LYS A 76 -3.05 19.52 -9.33
N GLY A 77 -3.71 18.37 -9.20
CA GLY A 77 -4.85 17.94 -10.00
C GLY A 77 -6.12 18.74 -9.74
N TYR A 78 -7.12 18.49 -10.59
CA TYR A 78 -8.46 19.05 -10.51
C TYR A 78 -9.46 17.97 -10.13
N TYR A 79 -10.03 18.04 -8.93
CA TYR A 79 -10.80 16.97 -8.30
C TYR A 79 -12.31 17.18 -8.41
N SER A 80 -13.08 16.10 -8.31
CA SER A 80 -14.54 16.13 -8.27
C SER A 80 -15.04 17.07 -7.16
N PRO A 81 -16.10 17.87 -7.40
CA PRO A 81 -16.64 18.76 -6.37
C PRO A 81 -17.07 17.94 -5.15
N LYS A 82 -16.63 18.36 -3.94
CA LYS A 82 -16.78 17.66 -2.65
C LYS A 82 -15.72 16.61 -2.30
N SER A 83 -14.51 16.64 -2.89
CA SER A 83 -13.37 16.00 -2.20
C SER A 83 -13.22 16.61 -0.79
N GLU A 84 -13.16 15.76 0.22
CA GLU A 84 -13.25 16.14 1.65
C GLU A 84 -12.05 16.98 2.14
N ASP A 85 -11.01 17.13 1.32
CA ASP A 85 -9.73 17.75 1.69
C ASP A 85 -9.70 19.29 1.67
N GLY A 86 -10.69 19.96 1.04
CA GLY A 86 -10.81 21.42 0.97
C GLY A 86 -9.60 22.19 0.39
N THR A 87 -8.57 21.49 -0.09
CA THR A 87 -7.27 22.03 -0.49
C THR A 87 -7.04 21.91 -1.99
N ASN A 88 -7.66 20.91 -2.62
CA ASN A 88 -7.53 20.65 -4.05
C ASN A 88 -8.48 21.50 -4.92
N LYS A 89 -8.06 21.80 -6.15
CA LYS A 89 -8.86 22.62 -7.09
C LYS A 89 -10.06 21.82 -7.59
N GLY A 90 -11.26 22.40 -7.52
CA GLY A 90 -12.47 21.75 -8.04
C GLY A 90 -12.54 21.75 -9.57
N ALA A 91 -12.87 20.61 -10.18
CA ALA A 91 -13.09 20.45 -11.62
C ALA A 91 -14.27 21.30 -12.15
N ASN A 92 -15.23 21.63 -11.28
CA ASN A 92 -16.36 22.52 -11.58
C ASN A 92 -15.95 23.99 -11.78
N GLY A 93 -14.78 24.41 -11.26
CA GLY A 93 -14.24 25.76 -11.44
C GLY A 93 -13.14 25.87 -12.50
N ALA A 94 -12.67 24.73 -13.02
CA ALA A 94 -11.53 24.69 -13.95
C ALA A 94 -12.00 24.81 -15.41
N ILE A 95 -11.80 25.99 -16.01
CA ILE A 95 -12.17 26.28 -17.39
C ILE A 95 -11.09 25.76 -18.35
N ILE A 96 -11.49 25.03 -19.40
CA ILE A 96 -10.58 24.37 -20.36
C ILE A 96 -9.61 25.35 -21.03
N GLU A 97 -10.08 26.53 -21.43
CA GLU A 97 -9.24 27.57 -22.04
C GLU A 97 -8.14 28.06 -21.08
N ASP A 98 -8.42 28.11 -19.78
CA ASP A 98 -7.46 28.58 -18.77
C ASP A 98 -6.36 27.53 -18.47
N LEU A 99 -6.51 26.29 -18.96
CA LEU A 99 -5.50 25.23 -18.86
C LEU A 99 -4.39 25.35 -19.91
N ASN A 100 -4.49 26.29 -20.86
CA ASN A 100 -3.52 26.52 -21.95
C ASN A 100 -3.17 25.23 -22.73
N LEU A 101 -4.18 24.41 -23.01
CA LEU A 101 -4.00 23.18 -23.78
C LEU A 101 -3.51 23.50 -25.21
N GLU A 102 -2.50 22.77 -25.64
CA GLU A 102 -1.92 22.83 -26.99
C GLU A 102 -2.09 21.49 -27.71
N VAL A 103 -2.04 21.51 -29.04
CA VAL A 103 -2.17 20.29 -29.86
C VAL A 103 -1.07 19.28 -29.47
N ASN A 104 -1.45 18.01 -29.39
CA ASN A 104 -0.66 16.88 -28.87
C ASN A 104 -0.37 16.89 -27.36
N ARG A 105 -0.90 17.86 -26.58
CA ARG A 105 -0.87 17.76 -25.13
C ARG A 105 -1.65 16.52 -24.69
N ARG A 106 -1.06 15.76 -23.78
CA ARG A 106 -1.66 14.62 -23.09
C ARG A 106 -1.88 14.97 -21.63
N PHE A 107 -3.01 14.59 -21.08
CA PHE A 107 -3.33 14.75 -19.67
C PHE A 107 -4.21 13.61 -19.19
N LEU A 108 -4.21 13.37 -17.88
CA LEU A 108 -4.90 12.24 -17.26
C LEU A 108 -6.30 12.63 -16.82
N TYR A 109 -7.23 11.70 -17.00
CA TYR A 109 -8.52 11.66 -16.32
C TYR A 109 -8.65 10.35 -15.54
N LEU A 110 -8.79 10.41 -14.22
CA LEU A 110 -9.01 9.26 -13.33
C LEU A 110 -10.48 9.27 -12.89
N TYR A 111 -11.20 8.20 -13.20
CA TYR A 111 -12.60 7.99 -12.85
C TYR A 111 -12.74 6.89 -11.80
N ASP A 112 -13.60 7.12 -10.80
CA ASP A 112 -13.90 6.20 -9.70
C ASP A 112 -12.65 5.80 -8.90
N PHE A 113 -12.31 6.57 -7.86
CA PHE A 113 -11.14 6.29 -7.00
C PHE A 113 -11.15 4.90 -6.36
N GLY A 114 -12.32 4.26 -6.24
CA GLY A 114 -12.42 2.87 -5.78
C GLY A 114 -12.03 1.84 -6.84
N ARG A 115 -12.03 2.20 -8.13
CA ARG A 115 -11.73 1.32 -9.27
C ARG A 115 -10.58 1.79 -10.16
N ASN A 116 -10.07 2.99 -9.93
CA ASN A 116 -8.92 3.60 -10.60
C ASN A 116 -8.95 3.56 -12.14
N LYS A 117 -10.07 3.92 -12.76
CA LYS A 117 -10.19 3.93 -14.23
C LYS A 117 -9.45 5.14 -14.83
N LEU A 118 -8.24 4.90 -15.34
CA LEU A 118 -7.36 5.87 -15.99
C LEU A 118 -7.63 6.04 -17.50
N PHE A 119 -7.92 7.27 -17.91
CA PHE A 119 -8.05 7.67 -19.31
C PHE A 119 -6.94 8.67 -19.65
N GLU A 120 -6.34 8.50 -20.82
CA GLU A 120 -5.53 9.54 -21.42
C GLU A 120 -6.39 10.41 -22.34
N ILE A 121 -6.25 11.72 -22.19
CA ILE A 121 -6.90 12.71 -23.04
C ILE A 121 -5.83 13.39 -23.89
N ILE A 122 -6.00 13.29 -25.21
CA ILE A 122 -5.08 13.84 -26.21
C ILE A 122 -5.78 14.97 -26.95
N VAL A 123 -5.15 16.14 -26.97
CA VAL A 123 -5.63 17.28 -27.76
C VAL A 123 -5.28 17.04 -29.23
N LYS A 124 -6.27 16.68 -30.05
CA LYS A 124 -6.08 16.41 -31.50
C LYS A 124 -6.10 17.69 -32.33
N ALA A 125 -6.92 18.65 -31.94
CA ALA A 125 -6.98 19.96 -32.57
C ALA A 125 -7.45 21.04 -31.61
N LYS A 126 -7.06 22.27 -31.93
CA LYS A 126 -7.46 23.51 -31.26
C LYS A 126 -7.80 24.52 -32.36
N GLU A 127 -9.07 24.83 -32.51
CA GLU A 127 -9.56 25.65 -33.63
C GLU A 127 -10.28 26.89 -33.12
N PRO A 128 -10.08 28.08 -33.73
CA PRO A 128 -10.85 29.25 -33.36
C PRO A 128 -12.35 29.02 -33.62
N ALA A 129 -13.17 29.23 -32.59
CA ALA A 129 -14.63 29.15 -32.68
C ALA A 129 -15.23 30.56 -32.71
N SER A 130 -16.12 30.81 -33.68
CA SER A 130 -16.83 32.10 -33.79
C SER A 130 -18.00 32.23 -32.81
N ARG A 131 -18.48 31.10 -32.26
CA ARG A 131 -19.58 31.00 -31.30
C ARG A 131 -19.44 29.72 -30.47
N PRO A 132 -20.01 29.64 -29.26
CA PRO A 132 -20.09 28.40 -28.52
C PRO A 132 -20.94 27.35 -29.23
N HIS A 133 -20.49 26.11 -29.22
CA HIS A 133 -21.18 24.92 -29.67
C HIS A 133 -21.44 23.99 -28.47
N PRO A 134 -22.57 23.26 -28.47
CA PRO A 134 -22.74 22.19 -27.49
C PRO A 134 -21.65 21.14 -27.68
N PRO A 135 -21.24 20.45 -26.60
CA PRO A 135 -20.33 19.33 -26.74
C PRO A 135 -20.88 18.27 -27.68
N GLU A 136 -20.02 17.73 -28.54
CA GLU A 136 -20.39 16.82 -29.61
C GLU A 136 -19.46 15.60 -29.61
N LEU A 137 -20.04 14.41 -29.66
CA LEU A 137 -19.30 13.17 -29.89
C LEU A 137 -19.06 13.01 -31.39
N LEU A 138 -17.81 13.22 -31.82
CA LEU A 138 -17.39 13.13 -33.22
C LEU A 138 -17.16 11.70 -33.67
N ALA A 139 -16.59 10.87 -32.80
CA ALA A 139 -16.33 9.46 -33.07
C ALA A 139 -16.51 8.62 -31.80
N SER A 140 -17.12 7.45 -31.96
CA SER A 140 -17.24 6.42 -30.93
C SER A 140 -16.73 5.12 -31.51
N VAL A 141 -15.58 4.66 -31.04
CA VAL A 141 -14.95 3.43 -31.51
C VAL A 141 -14.75 2.49 -30.33
N GLY A 142 -15.16 1.23 -30.53
CA GLY A 142 -15.17 0.23 -29.49
C GLY A 142 -16.30 0.41 -28.47
N VAL A 143 -16.74 -0.70 -27.89
CA VAL A 143 -17.67 -0.72 -26.76
C VAL A 143 -16.84 -0.95 -25.50
N LEU A 144 -17.03 -0.08 -24.52
CA LEU A 144 -16.50 -0.29 -23.18
C LEU A 144 -17.60 -1.05 -22.43
N ASP A 145 -17.33 -2.28 -21.99
CA ASP A 145 -18.32 -3.08 -21.24
C ASP A 145 -18.67 -2.40 -19.90
N ASP A 146 -19.76 -2.80 -19.21
CA ASP A 146 -20.11 -2.23 -17.88
C ASP A 146 -19.01 -2.51 -16.83
N PHE A 147 -18.24 -3.56 -17.08
CA PHE A 147 -17.01 -3.88 -16.38
C PHE A 147 -15.79 -3.12 -16.90
N GLY A 148 -15.97 -2.37 -17.99
CA GLY A 148 -15.02 -1.59 -18.77
C GLY A 148 -13.61 -2.07 -18.54
N LYS A 149 -13.27 -3.31 -18.96
CA LYS A 149 -12.15 -4.12 -18.43
C LYS A 149 -11.51 -3.41 -17.24
N GLU A 150 -12.02 -3.66 -16.01
CA GLU A 150 -11.28 -3.36 -14.77
C GLU A 150 -9.83 -3.54 -15.15
N TYR A 151 -9.00 -2.48 -15.04
CA TYR A 151 -7.60 -2.52 -15.44
C TYR A 151 -7.10 -3.90 -15.05
N ASN A 152 -7.03 -4.81 -16.03
CA ASN A 152 -6.65 -6.17 -15.78
C ASN A 152 -5.18 -6.10 -16.13
N PRO A 153 -4.31 -6.11 -15.12
CA PRO A 153 -2.90 -6.10 -15.38
C PRO A 153 -2.54 -7.22 -16.36
N ASP A 154 -3.30 -8.32 -16.37
CA ASP A 154 -3.12 -9.48 -17.25
C ASP A 154 -3.14 -9.19 -18.76
N GLU A 155 -3.79 -8.12 -19.24
CA GLU A 155 -3.71 -7.75 -20.65
C GLU A 155 -2.51 -6.86 -20.98
N GLY A 156 -2.06 -6.05 -20.02
CA GLY A 156 -0.70 -5.50 -20.04
C GLY A 156 0.36 -6.59 -19.88
N LEU A 157 0.02 -7.70 -19.21
CA LEU A 157 0.85 -8.88 -19.10
C LEU A 157 0.95 -9.65 -20.43
N ARG A 158 0.04 -9.49 -21.40
CA ARG A 158 0.25 -10.05 -22.77
C ARG A 158 1.35 -9.34 -23.54
N PHE A 159 1.65 -8.09 -23.18
CA PHE A 159 2.76 -7.32 -23.75
C PHE A 159 4.06 -7.51 -22.95
N LEU A 160 3.99 -7.67 -21.61
CA LEU A 160 5.13 -8.06 -20.77
C LEU A 160 5.55 -9.53 -20.97
N PHE A 161 4.60 -10.43 -21.26
CA PHE A 161 4.82 -11.85 -21.53
C PHE A 161 4.62 -12.23 -23.01
N HIS A 162 4.76 -11.26 -23.93
CA HIS A 162 5.12 -11.63 -25.30
C HIS A 162 6.48 -12.30 -25.23
N HIS A 163 6.45 -13.63 -25.24
CA HIS A 163 7.58 -14.49 -25.03
C HIS A 163 8.78 -14.04 -25.87
N LYS A 164 9.79 -13.54 -25.19
CA LYS A 164 11.10 -14.15 -25.35
C LYS A 164 11.45 -14.81 -24.04
N LYS A 165 11.10 -16.09 -23.93
CA LYS A 165 11.93 -17.08 -23.23
C LYS A 165 13.38 -16.64 -23.42
N HIS A 166 14.09 -16.28 -22.35
CA HIS A 166 15.53 -16.09 -22.48
C HIS A 166 16.08 -17.42 -23.03
N ALA A 167 16.91 -17.37 -24.06
CA ALA A 167 17.29 -18.58 -24.81
C ALA A 167 17.83 -19.71 -23.89
N ASP A 168 18.30 -19.32 -22.70
CA ASP A 168 18.97 -20.14 -21.72
C ASP A 168 18.18 -20.48 -20.44
N SER A 169 16.98 -19.93 -20.17
CA SER A 169 16.20 -20.31 -18.96
C SER A 169 15.59 -21.72 -19.06
N PHE A 170 15.51 -22.47 -17.95
CA PHE A 170 14.78 -23.76 -17.89
C PHE A 170 13.53 -23.68 -17.00
N ARG A 171 12.50 -24.46 -17.38
CA ARG A 171 11.20 -24.46 -16.71
C ARG A 171 11.25 -25.35 -15.48
N VAL A 172 10.87 -24.81 -14.32
CA VAL A 172 10.53 -25.62 -13.15
C VAL A 172 9.01 -25.53 -12.98
N GLU A 173 8.31 -26.61 -13.31
CA GLU A 173 6.87 -26.69 -13.08
C GLU A 173 6.63 -26.89 -11.58
N LYS A 174 6.13 -25.87 -10.88
CA LYS A 174 5.54 -26.02 -9.55
C LYS A 174 4.08 -25.62 -9.63
N ASP A 175 3.17 -26.57 -9.45
CA ASP A 175 1.73 -26.30 -9.46
C ASP A 175 1.35 -25.55 -8.16
N ILE A 176 1.23 -24.22 -8.22
CA ILE A 176 0.64 -23.45 -7.14
C ILE A 176 -0.87 -23.42 -7.32
N TYR A 177 -1.59 -24.01 -6.36
CA TYR A 177 -3.05 -24.00 -6.34
C TYR A 177 -3.56 -22.79 -5.55
N CYS A 178 -4.02 -21.77 -6.26
CA CYS A 178 -4.82 -20.70 -5.64
C CYS A 178 -6.23 -21.22 -5.35
N TYR A 179 -6.48 -21.66 -4.11
CA TYR A 179 -7.82 -22.08 -3.68
C TYR A 179 -8.73 -20.86 -3.53
N HIS A 180 -9.53 -20.59 -4.57
CA HIS A 180 -10.57 -19.55 -4.63
C HIS A 180 -11.59 -19.55 -3.47
N HIS A 181 -11.60 -20.54 -2.57
CA HIS A 181 -12.65 -20.70 -1.57
C HIS A 181 -12.21 -20.48 -0.11
N ASN A 182 -10.91 -20.36 0.17
CA ASN A 182 -10.42 -19.81 1.45
C ASN A 182 -9.72 -18.45 1.28
N LEU A 183 -9.72 -17.92 0.05
CA LEU A 183 -9.27 -16.58 -0.36
C LEU A 183 -10.43 -15.57 -0.38
N LEU A 184 -11.41 -15.74 0.51
CA LEU A 184 -12.52 -14.82 0.72
C LEU A 184 -12.03 -13.56 1.45
N HIS A 185 -11.03 -12.85 0.92
CA HIS A 185 -10.73 -11.43 1.22
C HIS A 185 -9.48 -10.86 0.50
N ILE A 186 -8.85 -11.56 -0.44
CA ILE A 186 -8.03 -10.87 -1.44
C ILE A 186 -9.00 -10.47 -2.55
N SER A 187 -9.62 -9.29 -2.39
CA SER A 187 -10.33 -8.65 -3.49
C SER A 187 -9.38 -8.55 -4.68
N THR A 188 -9.90 -8.66 -5.89
CA THR A 188 -9.23 -8.38 -7.19
C THR A 188 -8.22 -7.23 -7.11
N PHE A 189 -8.52 -6.21 -6.30
CA PHE A 189 -7.65 -5.10 -5.87
C PHE A 189 -6.19 -5.44 -5.48
N HIS A 190 -5.91 -6.63 -4.93
CA HIS A 190 -4.56 -7.01 -4.49
C HIS A 190 -3.74 -7.72 -5.59
N PHE A 191 -4.37 -8.24 -6.64
CA PHE A 191 -3.69 -8.78 -7.83
C PHE A 191 -3.17 -7.66 -8.74
N ASP A 192 -3.87 -6.52 -8.75
CA ASP A 192 -3.46 -5.29 -9.45
C ASP A 192 -2.28 -4.59 -8.78
N ILE A 193 -2.21 -4.68 -7.44
CA ILE A 193 -1.04 -4.25 -6.66
C ILE A 193 0.15 -5.18 -6.91
N LEU A 194 -0.09 -6.50 -7.01
CA LEU A 194 0.92 -7.54 -7.31
C LEU A 194 1.70 -7.23 -8.59
N THR A 195 0.99 -6.80 -9.62
CA THR A 195 1.52 -6.50 -10.95
C THR A 195 1.98 -5.06 -11.09
N GLY A 196 1.35 -4.09 -10.40
CA GLY A 196 1.81 -2.70 -10.31
C GLY A 196 3.15 -2.56 -9.58
N VAL A 197 3.34 -3.28 -8.46
CA VAL A 197 4.60 -3.31 -7.70
C VAL A 197 5.72 -3.98 -8.50
N LEU A 198 5.41 -5.04 -9.26
CA LEU A 198 6.37 -5.65 -10.20
C LEU A 198 6.74 -4.69 -11.34
N LYS A 199 5.80 -3.84 -11.80
CA LYS A 199 6.00 -2.92 -12.93
C LYS A 199 6.89 -1.72 -12.60
N ASP A 200 6.71 -1.10 -11.42
CA ASP A 200 7.46 0.10 -11.02
C ASP A 200 8.89 -0.21 -10.52
N VAL A 201 9.13 -1.43 -10.03
CA VAL A 201 10.43 -1.85 -9.46
C VAL A 201 11.34 -2.52 -10.50
N LEU A 202 10.78 -3.19 -11.51
CA LEU A 202 11.56 -3.96 -12.50
C LEU A 202 12.03 -3.13 -13.72
N ASP A 203 11.43 -1.99 -14.01
CA ASP A 203 11.75 -1.16 -15.19
C ASP A 203 13.24 -0.72 -15.30
N PRO A 204 13.98 -0.45 -14.20
CA PRO A 204 15.40 -0.11 -14.28
C PRO A 204 16.36 -1.31 -14.39
N VAL A 205 15.94 -2.52 -13.98
CA VAL A 205 16.81 -3.70 -13.90
C VAL A 205 16.93 -4.42 -15.26
N TYR A 206 15.91 -4.32 -16.11
CA TYR A 206 15.87 -4.96 -17.43
C TYR A 206 16.86 -4.40 -18.47
N LEU A 207 17.50 -3.25 -18.20
CA LEU A 207 18.52 -2.67 -19.09
C LEU A 207 19.92 -3.30 -18.92
N LEU A 208 20.12 -4.20 -17.95
CA LEU A 208 21.42 -4.83 -17.67
C LEU A 208 21.53 -6.29 -18.19
N ALA A 209 20.48 -6.83 -18.82
CA ALA A 209 20.34 -8.26 -19.11
C ALA A 209 20.93 -8.76 -20.44
N ASP A 210 21.81 -8.00 -21.10
CA ASP A 210 22.44 -8.44 -22.36
C ASP A 210 23.55 -9.50 -22.16
N ASP A 211 23.90 -9.89 -20.91
CA ASP A 211 24.99 -10.85 -20.62
C ASP A 211 24.70 -11.78 -19.41
N TYR A 212 23.77 -12.72 -19.58
CA TYR A 212 23.19 -13.56 -18.50
C TYR A 212 24.17 -14.61 -17.91
N GLU A 213 25.16 -15.10 -18.68
CA GLU A 213 26.17 -16.06 -18.17
C GLU A 213 27.13 -15.38 -17.18
N HIS A 214 27.56 -14.15 -17.46
CA HIS A 214 28.35 -13.35 -16.52
C HIS A 214 27.56 -12.92 -15.27
N TYR A 215 26.23 -12.88 -15.37
CA TYR A 215 25.35 -12.56 -14.25
C TYR A 215 25.28 -13.69 -13.22
N ALA A 216 25.16 -14.97 -13.64
CA ALA A 216 25.10 -16.11 -12.71
C ALA A 216 26.38 -16.26 -11.88
N ASP A 217 27.54 -16.14 -12.52
CA ASP A 217 28.86 -16.17 -11.84
C ASP A 217 29.02 -14.98 -10.87
N SER A 218 28.55 -13.79 -11.27
CA SER A 218 28.58 -12.59 -10.43
C SER A 218 27.62 -12.68 -9.24
N LEU A 219 26.44 -13.29 -9.44
CA LEU A 219 25.44 -13.53 -8.40
C LEU A 219 25.98 -14.55 -7.39
N GLN A 220 26.63 -15.61 -7.85
CA GLN A 220 27.31 -16.59 -7.01
C GLN A 220 28.40 -15.93 -6.15
N ALA A 221 29.25 -15.10 -6.77
CA ALA A 221 30.32 -14.39 -6.08
C ALA A 221 29.80 -13.42 -4.99
N ASN A 222 28.57 -12.91 -5.14
CA ASN A 222 27.95 -11.94 -4.24
C ASN A 222 26.78 -12.48 -3.42
N MET A 223 26.50 -13.78 -3.47
CA MET A 223 25.31 -14.40 -2.87
C MET A 223 25.19 -14.11 -1.37
N HIS A 224 26.31 -14.11 -0.64
CA HIS A 224 26.38 -13.74 0.77
C HIS A 224 25.87 -12.32 1.07
N ARG A 225 26.11 -11.35 0.18
CA ARG A 225 25.65 -9.94 0.32
C ARG A 225 24.18 -9.83 -0.03
N VAL A 226 23.77 -10.49 -1.12
CA VAL A 226 22.39 -10.47 -1.59
C VAL A 226 21.47 -11.13 -0.56
N PHE A 227 21.91 -12.20 0.09
CA PHE A 227 21.07 -12.87 1.10
C PHE A 227 20.93 -12.07 2.40
N GLN A 228 21.89 -11.20 2.72
CA GLN A 228 21.78 -10.28 3.86
C GLN A 228 20.72 -9.19 3.65
N ILE A 229 20.41 -8.88 2.39
CA ILE A 229 19.42 -7.85 2.02
C ILE A 229 18.05 -8.44 1.66
N LEU A 230 17.91 -9.76 1.52
CA LEU A 230 16.61 -10.41 1.36
C LEU A 230 15.87 -10.64 2.69
N THR A 231 14.54 -10.63 2.64
CA THR A 231 13.69 -10.95 3.80
C THR A 231 13.78 -12.45 4.12
N PRO A 232 13.50 -12.88 5.37
CA PRO A 232 13.46 -14.30 5.70
C PRO A 232 12.51 -15.11 4.80
N ASP A 233 11.36 -14.54 4.45
CA ASP A 233 10.39 -15.20 3.56
C ASP A 233 10.95 -15.36 2.14
N ALA A 234 11.66 -14.35 1.62
CA ALA A 234 12.34 -14.42 0.33
C ALA A 234 13.42 -15.51 0.31
N LEU A 235 14.21 -15.62 1.37
CA LEU A 235 15.22 -16.68 1.51
C LEU A 235 14.59 -18.07 1.57
N GLU A 236 13.50 -18.24 2.32
CA GLU A 236 12.77 -19.52 2.40
C GLU A 236 12.16 -19.90 1.05
N ILE A 237 11.57 -18.94 0.33
CA ILE A 237 11.05 -19.15 -1.04
C ILE A 237 12.19 -19.53 -1.99
N LEU A 238 13.34 -18.86 -1.93
CA LEU A 238 14.51 -19.24 -2.72
C LEU A 238 14.98 -20.65 -2.41
N ARG A 239 15.12 -21.00 -1.12
CA ARG A 239 15.47 -22.37 -0.74
C ARG A 239 14.45 -23.34 -1.35
N TRP A 240 13.15 -23.07 -1.19
CA TRP A 240 12.08 -23.91 -1.72
C TRP A 240 12.15 -24.09 -3.23
N LEU A 241 12.39 -23.01 -3.99
CA LEU A 241 12.52 -23.05 -5.45
C LEU A 241 13.69 -23.92 -5.90
N TYR A 242 14.84 -23.82 -5.24
CA TYR A 242 16.09 -24.45 -5.66
C TYR A 242 16.34 -25.85 -5.07
N THR A 243 15.68 -26.22 -3.96
CA THR A 243 16.04 -27.45 -3.22
C THR A 243 14.96 -28.52 -3.16
N GLU A 244 13.67 -28.16 -3.28
CA GLU A 244 12.60 -29.14 -3.13
C GLU A 244 12.11 -29.69 -4.48
N PRO A 245 12.06 -31.03 -4.65
CA PRO A 245 11.59 -31.66 -5.88
C PRO A 245 10.10 -31.33 -6.14
N VAL A 246 9.75 -31.31 -7.43
CA VAL A 246 8.45 -30.94 -8.05
C VAL A 246 7.22 -31.72 -7.54
N TYR A 247 7.38 -32.65 -6.59
CA TYR A 247 6.32 -33.54 -6.16
C TYR A 247 5.69 -33.08 -4.85
N ASP A 248 4.50 -32.47 -4.97
CA ASP A 248 3.52 -32.22 -3.91
C ASP A 248 4.01 -31.46 -2.67
N VAL A 249 4.18 -30.15 -2.81
CA VAL A 249 4.06 -29.23 -1.66
C VAL A 249 3.04 -28.16 -2.00
N VAL A 250 1.80 -28.40 -1.56
CA VAL A 250 0.76 -27.37 -1.50
C VAL A 250 1.04 -26.52 -0.25
N GLU A 251 2.05 -25.67 -0.32
CA GLU A 251 2.11 -24.48 0.53
C GLU A 251 1.67 -23.30 -0.33
N SER A 252 0.52 -22.72 0.01
CA SER A 252 -0.02 -21.58 -0.72
C SER A 252 0.90 -20.38 -0.56
N ILE A 253 1.39 -19.82 -1.68
CA ILE A 253 1.95 -18.47 -1.70
C ILE A 253 0.81 -17.50 -1.32
N THR A 254 0.92 -16.90 -0.14
CA THR A 254 -0.05 -15.92 0.37
C THR A 254 0.28 -14.52 -0.15
N SER A 255 -0.59 -13.53 0.06
CA SER A 255 -0.29 -12.13 -0.30
C SER A 255 1.01 -11.60 0.31
N ARG A 256 1.36 -12.07 1.51
CA ARG A 256 2.60 -11.71 2.20
C ARG A 256 3.86 -12.22 1.46
N ASN A 257 3.74 -13.30 0.68
CA ASN A 257 4.86 -13.89 -0.07
C ASN A 257 5.15 -13.18 -1.40
N LEU A 258 4.32 -12.22 -1.82
CA LEU A 258 4.43 -11.55 -3.11
C LEU A 258 5.57 -10.53 -3.17
N ASN A 259 5.74 -9.73 -2.12
CA ASN A 259 6.88 -8.81 -2.02
C ASN A 259 8.20 -9.58 -1.98
N ALA A 260 8.21 -10.72 -1.28
CA ALA A 260 9.34 -11.63 -1.24
C ALA A 260 9.67 -12.21 -2.63
N LEU A 261 8.65 -12.63 -3.40
CA LEU A 261 8.80 -13.08 -4.80
C LEU A 261 9.32 -11.98 -5.72
N SER A 262 8.79 -10.76 -5.60
CA SER A 262 9.23 -9.60 -6.38
C SER A 262 10.70 -9.29 -6.12
N ALA A 263 11.10 -9.26 -4.84
CA ALA A 263 12.48 -9.01 -4.46
C ALA A 263 13.44 -10.03 -5.09
N ILE A 264 13.13 -11.33 -5.00
CA ILE A 264 14.01 -12.37 -5.54
C ILE A 264 14.05 -12.37 -7.08
N ALA A 265 12.94 -12.01 -7.74
CA ALA A 265 12.91 -11.83 -9.18
C ALA A 265 13.73 -10.61 -9.62
N GLY A 266 13.69 -9.50 -8.86
CA GLY A 266 14.52 -8.32 -9.10
C GLY A 266 16.02 -8.57 -8.98
N PHE A 267 16.45 -9.59 -8.23
CA PHE A 267 17.84 -10.07 -8.18
C PHE A 267 18.14 -11.17 -9.21
N GLY A 268 17.22 -11.46 -10.13
CA GLY A 268 17.40 -12.43 -11.20
C GLY A 268 17.51 -13.89 -10.73
N PHE A 269 17.08 -14.22 -9.50
CA PHE A 269 17.08 -15.61 -9.02
C PHE A 269 15.96 -16.44 -9.63
N VAL A 270 14.88 -15.81 -10.09
CA VAL A 270 13.71 -16.48 -10.66
C VAL A 270 12.98 -15.53 -11.60
N ASP A 271 12.53 -16.05 -12.74
CA ASP A 271 11.55 -15.40 -13.60
C ASP A 271 10.16 -15.98 -13.29
N VAL A 272 9.15 -15.13 -13.24
CA VAL A 272 7.77 -15.55 -12.94
C VAL A 272 6.90 -15.39 -14.19
N GLY A 273 6.26 -16.48 -14.60
CA GLY A 273 5.23 -16.49 -15.64
C GLY A 273 3.86 -16.87 -15.08
N ILE A 274 2.82 -16.58 -15.85
CA ILE A 274 1.44 -16.96 -15.51
C ILE A 274 0.88 -17.80 -16.67
N GLU A 275 0.32 -18.97 -16.35
CA GLU A 275 -0.41 -19.80 -17.30
C GLU A 275 -1.92 -19.72 -17.00
N PRO A 276 -2.73 -19.18 -17.92
CA PRO A 276 -4.17 -19.07 -17.74
C PRO A 276 -4.82 -20.44 -17.58
N GLY A 277 -5.61 -20.61 -16.52
CA GLY A 277 -6.33 -21.85 -16.25
C GLY A 277 -7.85 -21.68 -16.25
N LYS A 278 -8.60 -22.77 -16.38
CA LYS A 278 -10.08 -22.75 -16.27
C LYS A 278 -10.48 -22.51 -14.80
N GLY A 279 -10.46 -21.25 -14.36
CA GLY A 279 -10.85 -20.79 -13.02
C GLY A 279 -9.75 -20.87 -11.96
N ARG A 280 -8.50 -21.15 -12.35
CA ARG A 280 -7.31 -21.10 -11.48
C ARG A 280 -6.09 -20.82 -12.35
N ASP A 281 -5.61 -19.58 -12.34
CA ASP A 281 -4.34 -19.23 -12.98
C ASP A 281 -3.19 -19.89 -12.22
N ARG A 282 -2.17 -20.30 -12.97
CA ARG A 282 -0.99 -20.96 -12.41
C ARG A 282 0.21 -20.03 -12.50
N LEU A 283 0.92 -19.88 -11.41
CA LEU A 283 2.25 -19.28 -11.42
C LEU A 283 3.26 -20.32 -11.88
N ILE A 284 4.07 -19.98 -12.87
CA ILE A 284 5.20 -20.77 -13.36
C ILE A 284 6.47 -20.05 -12.96
N PHE A 285 7.44 -20.78 -12.42
CA PHE A 285 8.77 -20.24 -12.14
C PHE A 285 9.78 -20.77 -13.15
N TYR A 286 10.59 -19.88 -13.70
CA TYR A 286 11.74 -20.23 -14.52
C TYR A 286 13.00 -19.90 -13.74
N LEU A 287 13.90 -20.86 -13.65
CA LEU A 287 15.19 -20.65 -12.99
C LEU A 287 16.26 -20.36 -14.06
N PRO A 288 17.28 -19.54 -13.73
CA PRO A 288 18.41 -19.29 -14.62
C PRO A 288 19.10 -20.61 -15.00
N LYS A 289 19.63 -20.69 -16.22
CA LYS A 289 20.43 -21.85 -16.64
C LYS A 289 21.55 -22.12 -15.66
N ASP A 290 21.88 -23.39 -15.47
CA ASP A 290 22.99 -23.87 -14.66
C ASP A 290 22.91 -23.50 -13.17
N SER A 291 21.86 -22.83 -12.70
CA SER A 291 21.68 -22.40 -11.31
C SER A 291 21.41 -23.55 -10.31
N ASP A 292 21.35 -24.79 -10.79
CA ASP A 292 21.26 -26.02 -9.98
C ASP A 292 22.39 -26.12 -8.92
N HIS A 293 23.53 -25.50 -9.20
CA HIS A 293 24.65 -25.43 -8.26
C HIS A 293 24.40 -24.51 -7.04
N PHE A 294 23.31 -23.74 -7.02
CA PHE A 294 22.89 -22.99 -5.83
C PHE A 294 22.23 -23.89 -4.77
N ALA A 295 21.60 -24.99 -5.17
CA ALA A 295 20.87 -25.87 -4.26
C ALA A 295 21.72 -26.35 -3.05
N PRO A 296 22.99 -26.79 -3.21
CA PRO A 296 23.84 -27.17 -2.10
C PRO A 296 24.09 -26.04 -1.08
N TYR A 297 24.13 -24.77 -1.52
CA TYR A 297 24.40 -23.64 -0.63
C TYR A 297 23.32 -23.48 0.44
N PHE A 298 22.05 -23.70 0.10
CA PHE A 298 20.93 -23.58 1.05
C PHE A 298 20.95 -24.63 2.17
N TYR A 299 21.79 -25.66 2.07
CA TYR A 299 22.01 -26.65 3.12
C TYR A 299 23.23 -26.36 4.00
N THR A 300 24.05 -25.37 3.63
CA THR A 300 25.24 -24.96 4.39
C THR A 300 24.87 -24.38 5.75
N ASP A 301 25.78 -24.50 6.71
CA ASP A 301 25.61 -23.84 8.01
C ASP A 301 25.70 -22.31 7.90
N GLU A 302 26.41 -21.80 6.87
CA GLU A 302 26.46 -20.38 6.54
C GLU A 302 25.07 -19.83 6.21
N TYR A 303 24.33 -20.47 5.29
CA TYR A 303 22.96 -20.08 4.96
C TYR A 303 22.03 -20.09 6.19
N LYS A 304 22.09 -21.16 6.99
CA LYS A 304 21.26 -21.29 8.20
C LYS A 304 21.55 -20.15 9.18
N GLU A 305 22.81 -19.78 9.35
CA GLU A 305 23.19 -18.69 10.24
C GLU A 305 22.73 -17.32 9.69
N ILE A 306 22.86 -17.08 8.38
CA ILE A 306 22.32 -15.87 7.72
C ILE A 306 20.81 -15.76 7.93
N LEU A 307 20.07 -16.84 7.67
CA LEU A 307 18.61 -16.89 7.83
C LEU A 307 18.19 -16.64 9.28
N LYS A 308 18.83 -17.34 10.23
CA LYS A 308 18.57 -17.18 11.67
C LYS A 308 18.85 -15.75 12.13
N ARG A 309 19.98 -15.18 11.72
CA ARG A 309 20.37 -13.80 12.03
C ARG A 309 19.35 -12.81 11.46
N THR A 310 18.96 -12.98 10.19
CA THR A 310 18.00 -12.09 9.53
C THR A 310 16.63 -12.14 10.21
N LYS A 311 16.13 -13.33 10.56
CA LYS A 311 14.89 -13.50 11.35
C LYS A 311 14.97 -12.81 12.71
N MET A 312 16.11 -12.94 13.40
CA MET A 312 16.32 -12.30 14.70
C MET A 312 16.26 -10.77 14.59
N LEU A 313 16.96 -10.19 13.61
CA LEU A 313 17.02 -8.74 13.43
C LEU A 313 15.68 -8.16 12.96
N ASP A 314 14.97 -8.84 12.06
CA ASP A 314 13.63 -8.46 11.60
C ASP A 314 12.64 -8.38 12.78
N ARG A 315 12.63 -9.41 13.62
CA ARG A 315 11.81 -9.44 14.84
C ARG A 315 12.23 -8.37 15.85
N ALA A 316 13.52 -8.05 15.94
CA ALA A 316 14.01 -7.01 16.85
C ALA A 316 13.48 -5.62 16.45
N VAL A 317 13.57 -5.26 15.16
CA VAL A 317 13.02 -3.99 14.67
C VAL A 317 11.51 -3.94 14.89
N LYS A 318 10.78 -4.99 14.48
CA LYS A 318 9.33 -5.10 14.68
C LYS A 318 8.95 -4.95 16.15
N ALA A 319 9.66 -5.63 17.06
CA ALA A 319 9.40 -5.54 18.50
C ALA A 319 9.60 -4.12 19.06
N ILE A 320 10.65 -3.40 18.63
CA ILE A 320 10.87 -2.02 19.08
C ILE A 320 9.72 -1.12 18.62
N VAL A 321 9.28 -1.27 17.37
CA VAL A 321 8.12 -0.51 16.85
C VAL A 321 6.83 -0.93 17.56
N GLU A 322 6.65 -2.19 17.93
CA GLU A 322 5.49 -2.64 18.71
C GLU A 322 5.49 -2.10 20.15
N LEU A 323 6.65 -1.91 20.77
CA LEU A 323 6.77 -1.39 22.13
C LEU A 323 6.54 0.11 22.23
N TYR A 324 6.96 0.85 21.20
CA TYR A 324 6.96 2.31 21.19
C TYR A 324 5.97 2.91 20.19
N GLY A 325 5.43 2.17 19.23
CA GLY A 325 4.47 2.62 18.23
C GLY A 325 5.01 3.54 17.15
N VAL A 326 5.71 4.60 17.55
CA VAL A 326 6.39 5.57 16.67
C VAL A 326 7.82 5.71 17.18
N VAL A 327 8.80 5.54 16.31
CA VAL A 327 10.21 5.45 16.71
C VAL A 327 11.04 6.28 15.73
N ASP A 328 11.80 7.23 16.24
CA ASP A 328 12.82 7.90 15.43
C ASP A 328 14.06 7.01 15.27
N LEU A 329 14.92 7.35 14.31
CA LEU A 329 16.09 6.54 13.98
C LEU A 329 17.07 6.39 15.16
N GLU A 330 17.26 7.43 15.97
CA GLU A 330 18.21 7.40 17.10
C GLU A 330 17.70 6.52 18.24
N LEU A 331 16.40 6.58 18.52
CA LEU A 331 15.74 5.69 19.47
C LEU A 331 15.82 4.23 18.98
N LEU A 332 15.56 3.97 17.70
CA LEU A 332 15.66 2.62 17.13
C LEU A 332 17.08 2.05 17.29
N LYS A 333 18.12 2.79 16.87
CA LYS A 333 19.53 2.41 17.02
C LYS A 333 19.88 2.11 18.48
N THR A 334 19.41 2.95 19.40
CA THR A 334 19.65 2.78 20.84
C THR A 334 18.99 1.52 21.38
N GLN A 335 17.72 1.28 21.05
CA GLN A 335 16.99 0.13 21.57
C GLN A 335 17.44 -1.21 20.95
N LEU A 336 17.93 -1.22 19.71
CA LEU A 336 18.57 -2.41 19.13
C LEU A 336 19.79 -2.85 19.94
N ARG A 337 20.62 -1.90 20.38
CA ARG A 337 21.79 -2.18 21.24
C ARG A 337 21.37 -2.64 22.63
N GLU A 338 20.47 -1.90 23.27
CA GLU A 338 20.12 -2.13 24.68
C GLU A 338 19.28 -3.40 24.89
N LEU A 339 18.26 -3.62 24.06
CA LEU A 339 17.28 -4.70 24.23
C LEU A 339 17.70 -6.02 23.57
N PHE A 340 18.42 -5.94 22.44
CA PHE A 340 18.76 -7.10 21.63
C PHE A 340 20.26 -7.41 21.57
N ASP A 341 21.11 -6.59 22.23
CA ASP A 341 22.57 -6.79 22.28
C ASP A 341 23.22 -6.76 20.88
N ILE A 342 22.63 -5.98 19.97
CA ILE A 342 23.12 -5.82 18.59
C ILE A 342 24.25 -4.78 18.64
N ASP A 343 25.43 -5.14 18.15
CA ASP A 343 26.58 -4.22 18.11
C ASP A 343 26.43 -3.11 17.06
N GLU A 344 27.22 -2.04 17.18
CA GLU A 344 27.15 -0.86 16.30
C GLU A 344 27.27 -1.19 14.81
N SER A 345 28.17 -2.11 14.44
CA SER A 345 28.38 -2.47 13.04
C SER A 345 27.13 -3.11 12.46
N MET A 346 26.41 -3.87 13.28
CA MET A 346 25.18 -4.52 12.90
C MET A 346 23.95 -3.63 12.96
N VAL A 347 23.96 -2.60 13.81
CA VAL A 347 22.94 -1.55 13.76
C VAL A 347 22.97 -0.87 12.39
N GLU A 348 24.14 -0.50 11.88
CA GLU A 348 24.23 0.14 10.56
C GLU A 348 23.77 -0.79 9.43
N VAL A 349 24.08 -2.10 9.50
CA VAL A 349 23.50 -3.09 8.58
C VAL A 349 21.98 -3.09 8.68
N VAL A 350 21.41 -3.14 9.89
CA VAL A 350 19.96 -3.09 10.11
C VAL A 350 19.35 -1.86 9.47
N MET A 351 19.95 -0.68 9.64
CA MET A 351 19.43 0.57 9.11
C MET A 351 19.45 0.63 7.58
N HIS A 352 20.46 0.04 6.94
CA HIS A 352 20.59 0.06 5.48
C HIS A 352 19.85 -1.07 4.77
N THR A 353 19.63 -2.21 5.44
CA THR A 353 19.11 -3.41 4.77
C THR A 353 17.79 -3.92 5.34
N ILE A 354 17.55 -3.77 6.64
CA ILE A 354 16.41 -4.39 7.32
C ILE A 354 15.30 -3.38 7.56
N TYR A 355 15.66 -2.20 8.04
CA TYR A 355 14.76 -1.08 8.31
C TYR A 355 13.89 -0.70 7.09
N PRO A 356 14.43 -0.52 5.88
CA PRO A 356 13.61 -0.19 4.69
C PRO A 356 12.58 -1.27 4.36
N ARG A 357 12.92 -2.55 4.59
CA ARG A 357 12.05 -3.69 4.31
C ARG A 357 10.91 -3.81 5.32
N VAL A 358 11.22 -3.61 6.60
CA VAL A 358 10.23 -3.66 7.70
C VAL A 358 9.19 -2.55 7.54
N LEU A 359 9.58 -1.41 6.96
CA LEU A 359 8.66 -0.36 6.55
C LEU A 359 7.71 -0.85 5.45
N GLU A 360 8.21 -1.33 4.32
CA GLU A 360 7.37 -1.74 3.18
C GLU A 360 6.33 -2.84 3.51
N GLU A 361 6.59 -3.68 4.52
CA GLU A 361 5.71 -4.79 4.87
C GLU A 361 4.67 -4.49 5.97
N THR A 362 4.95 -3.58 6.90
CA THR A 362 4.19 -3.52 8.17
C THR A 362 4.00 -2.11 8.74
N TYR A 363 4.85 -1.15 8.38
CA TYR A 363 4.94 0.15 9.06
C TYR A 363 5.15 1.31 8.09
N PHE A 364 5.08 2.54 8.56
CA PHE A 364 5.09 3.72 7.69
C PHE A 364 6.28 4.61 8.01
N MET A 365 6.97 5.07 6.96
CA MET A 365 7.98 6.11 7.08
C MET A 365 7.29 7.45 6.96
N VAL A 366 7.50 8.32 7.93
CA VAL A 366 6.93 9.67 7.89
C VAL A 366 7.99 10.68 8.32
N ASN A 367 8.19 11.70 7.49
CA ASN A 367 8.99 12.85 7.86
C ASN A 367 8.07 13.88 8.51
N GLU A 368 8.15 14.00 9.83
CA GLU A 368 7.39 14.99 10.59
C GLU A 368 8.35 15.94 11.30
N PHE A 369 8.14 17.24 11.12
CA PHE A 369 8.99 18.29 11.70
C PHE A 369 10.50 18.12 11.39
N GLY A 370 10.84 17.53 10.24
CA GLY A 370 12.23 17.29 9.82
C GLY A 370 12.89 16.08 10.47
N THR A 371 12.12 15.20 11.12
CA THR A 371 12.60 13.94 11.71
C THR A 371 11.93 12.76 11.00
N ASP A 372 12.73 11.77 10.62
CA ASP A 372 12.22 10.52 10.03
C ASP A 372 11.82 9.55 11.14
N TYR A 373 10.56 9.12 11.09
CA TYR A 373 9.99 8.13 11.99
C TYR A 373 9.63 6.84 11.26
N ILE A 374 9.81 5.71 11.93
CA ILE A 374 9.07 4.47 11.65
C ILE A 374 7.84 4.41 12.56
N SER A 375 6.67 4.18 11.96
CA SER A 375 5.40 4.28 12.66
C SER A 375 4.47 3.11 12.38
N LYS A 376 3.81 2.62 13.43
CA LYS A 376 2.66 1.71 13.35
C LYS A 376 1.36 2.40 12.95
N TYR A 377 1.32 3.72 13.05
CA TYR A 377 0.16 4.56 12.76
C TYR A 377 0.35 5.35 11.46
N MET A 378 -0.76 5.69 10.80
CA MET A 378 -0.81 6.64 9.67
C MET A 378 -1.77 7.78 9.97
N GLY A 379 -1.62 8.87 9.23
CA GLY A 379 -2.57 10.00 9.25
C GLY A 379 -2.83 10.50 10.67
N ASP A 380 -4.09 10.72 10.99
CA ASP A 380 -4.53 11.36 12.25
C ASP A 380 -4.06 10.61 13.52
N ASP A 381 -3.98 9.28 13.49
CA ASP A 381 -3.50 8.49 14.63
C ASP A 381 -2.01 8.76 14.91
N LEU A 382 -1.18 8.89 13.86
CA LEU A 382 0.23 9.26 14.01
C LEU A 382 0.35 10.66 14.58
N PHE A 383 -0.39 11.63 14.02
CA PHE A 383 -0.37 13.00 14.51
C PHE A 383 -0.78 13.09 15.98
N SER A 384 -1.79 12.31 16.39
CA SER A 384 -2.26 12.26 17.77
C SER A 384 -1.19 11.73 18.72
N VAL A 385 -0.52 10.63 18.34
CA VAL A 385 0.59 10.06 19.13
C VAL A 385 1.75 11.05 19.25
N LEU A 386 2.18 11.67 18.14
CA LEU A 386 3.26 12.64 18.16
C LEU A 386 2.90 13.92 18.94
N ALA A 387 1.66 14.39 18.84
CA ALA A 387 1.17 15.56 19.57
C ALA A 387 1.17 15.32 21.08
N LEU A 388 0.68 14.16 21.54
CA LEU A 388 0.68 13.79 22.95
C LEU A 388 2.09 13.56 23.53
N ARG A 389 3.05 13.20 22.67
CA ARG A 389 4.46 13.10 23.05
C ARG A 389 5.19 14.43 23.16
N ARG A 390 4.61 15.53 22.67
CA ARG A 390 5.30 16.83 22.70
C ARG A 390 5.68 17.19 24.13
N GLY A 391 6.98 17.34 24.37
CA GLY A 391 7.54 17.67 25.68
C GLY A 391 8.00 16.47 26.50
N ILE A 392 7.82 15.23 26.01
CA ILE A 392 8.43 14.03 26.59
C ILE A 392 9.75 13.76 25.88
N ASP A 393 10.85 13.85 26.60
CA ASP A 393 12.18 13.51 26.07
C ASP A 393 12.28 11.97 25.89
N PRO A 394 12.79 11.45 24.75
CA PRO A 394 12.97 10.01 24.54
C PRO A 394 13.71 9.28 25.68
N LYS A 395 14.60 9.95 26.41
CA LYS A 395 15.29 9.36 27.58
C LYS A 395 14.35 9.01 28.74
N ASP A 396 13.18 9.65 28.78
CA ASP A 396 12.15 9.49 29.81
C ASP A 396 11.07 8.47 29.40
N TYR A 397 11.22 7.84 28.22
CA TYR A 397 10.36 6.74 27.79
C TYR A 397 10.49 5.55 28.74
N ARG A 398 9.48 4.67 28.73
CA ARG A 398 9.54 3.44 29.52
C ARG A 398 10.74 2.62 29.09
N LYS A 399 11.53 2.20 30.07
CA LYS A 399 12.61 1.23 29.89
C LYS A 399 12.01 -0.17 29.93
N PHE A 400 11.90 -0.81 28.76
CA PHE A 400 11.51 -2.21 28.68
C PHE A 400 12.68 -3.12 29.04
N THR A 401 12.38 -4.30 29.56
CA THR A 401 13.38 -5.33 29.83
C THR A 401 13.69 -6.13 28.57
N ARG A 402 14.88 -6.74 28.51
CA ARG A 402 15.23 -7.70 27.45
C ARG A 402 14.25 -8.87 27.36
N LYS A 403 13.65 -9.27 28.49
CA LYS A 403 12.64 -10.33 28.53
C LYS A 403 11.36 -9.90 27.81
N GLU A 404 10.86 -8.71 28.11
CA GLU A 404 9.68 -8.16 27.42
C GLU A 404 9.94 -8.01 25.92
N ALA A 405 11.10 -7.44 25.54
CA ALA A 405 11.44 -7.26 24.13
C ALA A 405 11.49 -8.59 23.36
N ARG A 406 12.03 -9.65 23.96
CA ARG A 406 12.04 -11.00 23.36
C ARG A 406 10.65 -11.60 23.24
N LEU A 407 9.80 -11.46 24.27
CA LEU A 407 8.41 -11.90 24.20
C LEU A 407 7.66 -11.17 23.08
N VAL A 408 7.83 -9.85 22.97
CA VAL A 408 7.21 -9.07 21.89
C VAL A 408 7.76 -9.46 20.51
N ALA A 409 9.04 -9.79 20.41
CA ALA A 409 9.65 -10.28 19.17
C ALA A 409 9.09 -11.65 18.72
N GLU A 410 8.55 -12.45 19.64
CA GLU A 410 8.01 -13.78 19.36
C GLU A 410 6.48 -13.77 19.19
N GLU A 411 5.78 -13.04 20.05
CA GLU A 411 4.32 -13.11 20.20
C GLU A 411 3.62 -11.78 19.89
N GLY A 412 4.37 -10.73 19.54
CA GLY A 412 3.85 -9.37 19.42
C GLY A 412 3.54 -8.75 20.78
N ILE A 413 2.94 -7.55 20.77
CA ILE A 413 2.69 -6.78 21.99
C ILE A 413 1.81 -7.52 23.01
N THR A 414 1.00 -8.47 22.55
CA THR A 414 0.09 -9.26 23.37
C THR A 414 0.82 -10.22 24.31
N GLY A 415 2.02 -10.68 23.97
CA GLY A 415 2.81 -11.60 24.80
C GLY A 415 3.28 -11.02 26.14
N ILE A 416 3.19 -9.69 26.31
CA ILE A 416 3.50 -9.02 27.58
C ILE A 416 2.25 -8.55 28.34
N LEU A 417 1.04 -8.81 27.82
CA LEU A 417 -0.21 -8.35 28.41
C LEU A 417 -0.85 -9.44 29.27
N PRO A 418 -1.00 -9.23 30.58
CA PRO A 418 -1.52 -10.25 31.47
C PRO A 418 -3.00 -10.53 31.17
N GLY A 419 -3.32 -11.80 31.00
CA GLY A 419 -4.70 -12.25 30.75
C GLY A 419 -5.18 -12.11 29.31
N TYR A 420 -4.31 -11.77 28.35
CA TYR A 420 -4.69 -11.69 26.94
C TYR A 420 -5.23 -13.01 26.40
N ASP A 421 -4.51 -14.12 26.58
CA ASP A 421 -4.96 -15.44 26.10
C ASP A 421 -6.25 -15.89 26.77
N GLU A 422 -6.39 -15.60 28.06
CA GLU A 422 -7.62 -15.87 28.81
C GLU A 422 -8.78 -15.03 28.29
N LEU A 423 -8.56 -13.76 27.93
CA LEU A 423 -9.59 -12.93 27.30
C LEU A 423 -10.05 -13.54 25.96
N VAL A 424 -9.10 -13.93 25.10
CA VAL A 424 -9.40 -14.58 23.82
C VAL A 424 -10.22 -15.86 24.06
N TYR A 425 -9.82 -16.68 25.03
CA TYR A 425 -10.54 -17.90 25.40
C TYR A 425 -11.97 -17.60 25.90
N GLN A 426 -12.12 -16.66 26.83
CA GLN A 426 -13.43 -16.30 27.40
C GLN A 426 -14.36 -15.75 26.33
N LEU A 427 -13.88 -14.83 25.48
CA LEU A 427 -14.65 -14.29 24.37
C LEU A 427 -15.06 -15.39 23.38
N TYR A 428 -14.15 -16.29 23.02
CA TYR A 428 -14.44 -17.41 22.12
C TYR A 428 -15.50 -18.35 22.69
N SER A 429 -15.39 -18.73 23.97
CA SER A 429 -16.33 -19.64 24.63
C SER A 429 -17.76 -19.08 24.76
N LYS A 430 -17.92 -17.76 24.64
CA LYS A 430 -19.20 -17.04 24.81
C LYS A 430 -19.73 -16.40 23.54
N SER A 431 -19.01 -16.51 22.42
CA SER A 431 -19.33 -15.82 21.17
C SER A 431 -19.76 -16.78 20.06
N ILE A 432 -20.53 -16.28 19.10
CA ILE A 432 -20.80 -16.95 17.81
C ILE A 432 -19.72 -16.67 16.76
N LEU A 433 -18.71 -15.85 17.10
CA LEU A 433 -17.61 -15.48 16.22
C LEU A 433 -16.59 -16.62 16.11
N THR A 434 -15.88 -16.64 14.99
CA THR A 434 -14.72 -17.51 14.79
C THR A 434 -13.56 -17.08 15.71
N LEU A 435 -12.60 -17.98 15.94
CA LEU A 435 -11.39 -17.67 16.71
C LEU A 435 -10.66 -16.45 16.15
N ASP A 436 -10.56 -16.33 14.83
CA ASP A 436 -9.92 -15.17 14.17
C ASP A 436 -10.70 -13.88 14.42
N GLY A 437 -12.03 -13.94 14.38
CA GLY A 437 -12.88 -12.79 14.72
C GLY A 437 -12.69 -12.34 16.17
N VAL A 438 -12.53 -13.28 17.11
CA VAL A 438 -12.26 -12.98 18.52
C VAL A 438 -10.87 -12.37 18.71
N LYS A 439 -9.84 -12.95 18.09
CA LYS A 439 -8.47 -12.40 18.10
C LYS A 439 -8.45 -10.98 17.56
N LEU A 440 -9.09 -10.73 16.42
CA LEU A 440 -9.18 -9.40 15.83
C LEU A 440 -9.83 -8.38 16.79
N ILE A 441 -10.85 -8.78 17.55
CA ILE A 441 -11.46 -7.89 18.55
C ILE A 441 -10.47 -7.60 19.68
N ALA A 442 -9.83 -8.63 20.25
CA ALA A 442 -8.87 -8.49 21.34
C ALA A 442 -7.65 -7.65 20.93
N GLU A 443 -7.08 -7.90 19.74
CA GLU A 443 -5.98 -7.12 19.17
C GLU A 443 -6.35 -5.66 18.98
N ASN A 444 -7.57 -5.36 18.53
CA ASN A 444 -8.03 -3.98 18.37
C ASN A 444 -8.23 -3.26 19.71
N ILE A 445 -8.66 -3.95 20.78
CA ILE A 445 -8.71 -3.38 22.14
C ILE A 445 -7.30 -2.92 22.55
N VAL A 446 -6.31 -3.79 22.36
CA VAL A 446 -4.90 -3.49 22.63
C VAL A 446 -4.41 -2.33 21.76
N ARG A 447 -4.68 -2.37 20.44
CA ARG A 447 -4.27 -1.33 19.48
C ARG A 447 -4.82 0.04 19.85
N LEU A 448 -6.10 0.13 20.20
CA LEU A 448 -6.74 1.37 20.62
C LEU A 448 -6.09 1.91 21.89
N ARG A 449 -5.85 1.06 22.90
CA ARG A 449 -5.15 1.50 24.12
C ARG A 449 -3.73 1.96 23.84
N CYS A 450 -2.96 1.20 23.06
CA CYS A 450 -1.63 1.60 22.61
C CYS A 450 -1.63 2.99 21.95
N GLY A 451 -2.67 3.29 21.16
CA GLY A 451 -2.87 4.58 20.48
C GLY A 451 -3.24 5.74 21.43
N GLY A 452 -3.56 5.45 22.70
CA GLY A 452 -3.93 6.47 23.69
C GLY A 452 -5.43 6.73 23.80
N TYR A 453 -6.28 5.87 23.22
CA TYR A 453 -7.73 6.02 23.33
C TYR A 453 -8.21 5.80 24.78
N ASP A 454 -9.19 6.61 25.20
CA ASP A 454 -9.75 6.56 26.55
C ASP A 454 -10.61 5.30 26.79
N ASN A 455 -10.95 5.05 28.07
CA ASN A 455 -11.78 3.91 28.44
C ASN A 455 -13.14 3.94 27.73
N ARG A 456 -13.73 5.12 27.57
CA ARG A 456 -15.06 5.28 26.99
C ARG A 456 -15.09 4.83 25.53
N SER A 457 -14.15 5.30 24.71
CA SER A 457 -14.04 4.97 23.29
C SER A 457 -13.81 3.47 23.08
N ILE A 458 -12.99 2.86 23.93
CA ILE A 458 -12.72 1.42 23.86
C ILE A 458 -13.94 0.62 24.31
N ILE A 459 -14.64 1.05 25.36
CA ILE A 459 -15.90 0.41 25.78
C ILE A 459 -16.93 0.50 24.66
N GLU A 460 -17.12 1.66 24.04
CA GLU A 460 -18.03 1.84 22.89
C GLU A 460 -17.65 0.93 21.71
N TYR A 461 -16.35 0.76 21.43
CA TYR A 461 -15.86 -0.20 20.45
C TYR A 461 -16.26 -1.65 20.80
N VAL A 462 -16.01 -2.08 22.05
CA VAL A 462 -16.34 -3.43 22.53
C VAL A 462 -17.84 -3.68 22.44
N GLU A 463 -18.66 -2.74 22.92
CA GLU A 463 -20.12 -2.87 22.89
C GLU A 463 -20.65 -3.07 21.47
N ARG A 464 -20.12 -2.28 20.52
CA ARG A 464 -20.50 -2.37 19.11
C ARG A 464 -20.08 -3.68 18.47
N LYS A 465 -18.86 -4.15 18.73
CA LYS A 465 -18.33 -5.38 18.10
C LYS A 465 -18.95 -6.65 18.66
N LEU A 466 -19.25 -6.67 19.96
CA LEU A 466 -19.92 -7.80 20.60
C LEU A 466 -21.45 -7.70 20.56
N SER A 467 -22.00 -6.58 20.06
CA SER A 467 -23.45 -6.29 20.08
C SER A 467 -24.06 -6.49 21.48
N CYS A 468 -23.31 -6.12 22.52
CA CYS A 468 -23.64 -6.35 23.92
C CYS A 468 -23.22 -5.15 24.76
N LYS A 469 -24.04 -4.74 25.72
CA LYS A 469 -23.68 -3.66 26.66
C LYS A 469 -22.57 -4.10 27.60
N TRP A 470 -21.68 -3.18 27.98
CA TRP A 470 -20.56 -3.43 28.88
C TRP A 470 -21.00 -4.04 30.20
N ASP A 471 -22.10 -3.52 30.77
CA ASP A 471 -22.68 -4.02 32.02
C ASP A 471 -23.25 -5.44 31.91
N ASN A 472 -23.55 -5.90 30.69
CA ASN A 472 -24.03 -7.24 30.41
C ASN A 472 -22.89 -8.25 30.17
N LEU A 473 -21.64 -7.80 30.04
CA LEU A 473 -20.47 -8.69 30.00
C LEU A 473 -20.30 -9.39 31.35
N THR A 474 -19.66 -10.56 31.35
CA THR A 474 -19.31 -11.21 32.61
C THR A 474 -18.28 -10.37 33.37
N PRO A 475 -18.29 -10.38 34.72
CA PRO A 475 -17.25 -9.70 35.50
C PRO A 475 -15.84 -10.10 35.07
N ILE A 476 -15.61 -11.40 34.80
CA ILE A 476 -14.33 -11.93 34.33
C ILE A 476 -13.86 -11.25 33.05
N ILE A 477 -14.73 -11.10 32.03
CA ILE A 477 -14.37 -10.46 30.76
C ILE A 477 -14.04 -8.98 30.99
N ARG A 478 -14.84 -8.28 31.80
CA ARG A 478 -14.58 -6.86 32.13
C ARG A 478 -13.26 -6.68 32.85
N ASP A 479 -12.96 -7.53 33.82
CA ASP A 479 -11.72 -7.48 34.61
C ASP A 479 -10.51 -7.75 33.72
N LEU A 480 -10.60 -8.75 32.83
CA LEU A 480 -9.53 -9.06 31.87
C LEU A 480 -9.28 -7.89 30.91
N ILE A 481 -10.33 -7.31 30.32
CA ILE A 481 -10.19 -6.13 29.46
C ILE A 481 -9.56 -4.99 30.26
N THR A 482 -10.05 -4.68 31.46
CA THR A 482 -9.53 -3.59 32.29
C THR A 482 -8.06 -3.78 32.64
N ASN A 483 -7.66 -4.99 33.06
CA ASN A 483 -6.26 -5.31 33.35
C ASN A 483 -5.36 -5.13 32.13
N ILE A 484 -5.83 -5.55 30.94
CA ILE A 484 -5.10 -5.32 29.69
C ILE A 484 -4.96 -3.82 29.43
N LEU A 485 -6.03 -3.05 29.58
CA LEU A 485 -5.99 -1.59 29.34
C LEU A 485 -5.02 -0.87 30.29
N ASP A 486 -4.95 -1.32 31.54
CA ASP A 486 -4.09 -0.72 32.57
C ASP A 486 -2.60 -1.06 32.37
N GLU A 487 -2.30 -2.28 31.93
CA GLU A 487 -0.92 -2.78 31.74
C GLU A 487 -0.36 -2.52 30.34
N CYS A 488 -1.22 -2.19 29.39
CA CYS A 488 -0.83 -1.93 28.01
C CYS A 488 0.13 -0.73 27.91
N PRO A 489 1.24 -0.85 27.16
CA PRO A 489 2.12 0.26 26.89
C PRO A 489 1.43 1.26 25.96
N VAL A 490 1.28 2.50 26.42
CA VAL A 490 0.66 3.57 25.65
C VAL A 490 1.73 4.31 24.87
N HIS A 491 1.71 4.18 23.55
CA HIS A 491 2.71 4.75 22.66
C HIS A 491 2.74 6.28 22.76
N ALA A 492 1.57 6.93 22.85
CA ALA A 492 1.45 8.37 23.08
C ALA A 492 2.19 8.85 24.34
N PHE A 493 2.40 7.97 25.32
CA PHE A 493 3.09 8.27 26.57
C PHE A 493 4.44 7.54 26.64
N GLY A 494 5.18 7.44 25.54
CA GLY A 494 6.52 6.85 25.52
C GLY A 494 6.57 5.37 25.96
N GLY A 495 5.47 4.62 25.77
CA GLY A 495 5.36 3.21 26.14
C GLY A 495 5.08 2.96 27.63
N HIS A 496 4.86 4.02 28.44
CA HIS A 496 4.45 3.87 29.83
C HIS A 496 3.12 3.11 29.92
N ARG A 497 2.96 2.31 30.99
CA ARG A 497 1.68 1.67 31.26
C ARG A 497 0.64 2.74 31.56
N TYR A 498 -0.58 2.53 31.08
CA TYR A 498 -1.65 3.49 31.28
C TYR A 498 -1.86 3.81 32.77
N LYS A 499 -1.92 2.78 33.63
CA LYS A 499 -2.07 2.97 35.08
C LYS A 499 -0.94 3.79 35.70
N ASP A 500 0.30 3.51 35.32
CA ASP A 500 1.49 4.16 35.88
C ASP A 500 1.55 5.64 35.45
N PHE A 501 1.05 5.93 34.25
CA PHE A 501 0.93 7.29 33.74
C PHE A 501 -0.17 8.07 34.47
N MET A 502 -1.36 7.49 34.65
CA MET A 502 -2.47 8.12 35.36
C MET A 502 -2.12 8.42 36.82
N ASP A 503 -1.48 7.48 37.51
CA ASP A 503 -1.05 7.64 38.91
C ASP A 503 -0.04 8.79 39.08
N LYS A 504 0.87 8.96 38.12
CA LYS A 504 1.88 10.04 38.12
C LYS A 504 1.31 11.40 37.73
N ASN A 505 0.25 11.42 36.92
CA ASN A 505 -0.33 12.63 36.35
C ASN A 505 -1.74 12.92 36.87
N ASN A 506 -2.01 12.64 38.16
CA ASN A 506 -3.27 12.92 38.90
C ASN A 506 -3.73 14.40 38.80
N GLY A 507 -4.11 14.86 37.61
CA GLY A 507 -4.39 16.26 37.26
C GLY A 507 -4.52 16.55 35.76
N LEU A 508 -4.11 15.64 34.86
CA LEU A 508 -4.45 15.71 33.43
C LEU A 508 -5.55 14.69 33.11
N SER A 509 -6.71 14.85 33.76
CA SER A 509 -7.93 14.18 33.34
C SER A 509 -8.77 15.17 32.54
N GLU A 510 -8.38 15.41 31.29
CA GLU A 510 -9.24 15.90 30.21
C GLU A 510 -8.54 15.72 28.86
#